data_AF-A0AA96ED90-F1
#
_entry.id   AF-A0AA96ED90-F1
#
_cell.length_a   1.000
_cell.length_b   1.000
_cell.length_c   1.000
_cell.angle_alpha   90.00
_cell.angle_beta   90.00
_cell.angle_gamma   90.00
#
_symmetry.space_group_name_H-M   'P 1'
#
loop_
_entity.id
_entity.type
_entity.pdbx_description
1 polymer ?
#
loop_
_entity_poly.entity_id
_entity_poly.type
_entity_poly.pdbx_seq_one_letter_code
_entity_poly.pdbx_strand_id
1 'polypeptide(L)'
;MKIMTRACVAVAVAALALAPSAPAQSLEEQLRTQLRDTRSQLQELQGQQASWQAQKAGLEGERDQARKALEQAQAELNRLRAAADGGKAVAAERSARQQAEASLQQARQESADAAAKLKEQQGRDGAVQAQLLEAQQALGTCSARNQKLYEVGQEILDAYVHVDMGTVMGARQPFAASARVKLENAAQAYGDKLYEQRYVAPAGRQP
;
A
#
# COMPACT_ATOMS: atom_id res chain seq x y z
N MET A 1 1.62 73.53 -19.53
CA MET A 1 2.55 73.98 -20.60
C MET A 1 1.71 74.64 -21.69
N LYS A 2 2.15 75.80 -22.22
CA LYS A 2 1.42 76.80 -23.07
C LYS A 2 0.72 77.89 -22.23
N ILE A 3 1.41 78.99 -21.87
CA ILE A 3 1.85 80.16 -22.66
C ILE A 3 0.69 81.14 -22.90
N MET A 4 0.82 82.37 -22.38
CA MET A 4 0.71 83.68 -23.06
C MET A 4 0.25 84.75 -22.05
N THR A 5 1.13 85.59 -21.50
CA THR A 5 1.81 86.79 -22.06
C THR A 5 0.98 88.08 -22.08
N ARG A 6 1.64 89.13 -21.53
CA ARG A 6 1.74 90.51 -22.06
C ARG A 6 0.47 91.37 -21.94
N ALA A 7 0.53 92.68 -21.69
CA ALA A 7 1.62 93.63 -21.63
C ALA A 7 1.14 94.90 -20.92
N CYS A 8 2.11 95.66 -20.41
CA CYS A 8 2.05 97.04 -19.99
C CYS A 8 1.26 97.97 -20.93
N VAL A 9 0.53 98.94 -20.37
CA VAL A 9 0.60 100.34 -20.80
C VAL A 9 0.42 101.23 -19.57
N ALA A 10 1.44 102.00 -19.25
CA ALA A 10 1.36 103.19 -18.42
C ALA A 10 1.04 104.38 -19.34
N VAL A 11 0.04 105.20 -19.02
CA VAL A 11 0.01 106.62 -19.41
C VAL A 11 -0.59 107.43 -18.26
N ALA A 12 0.02 108.58 -18.04
CA ALA A 12 -0.11 109.45 -16.89
C ALA A 12 -1.03 110.65 -17.15
N VAL A 13 -1.24 111.44 -16.07
CA VAL A 13 -1.40 112.90 -16.06
C VAL A 13 -2.81 113.48 -16.29
N ALA A 14 -3.40 113.84 -15.15
CA ALA A 14 -3.78 115.20 -14.72
C ALA A 14 -5.09 115.87 -15.18
N ALA A 15 -5.54 116.69 -14.23
CA ALA A 15 -6.50 117.77 -14.30
C ALA A 15 -7.97 117.36 -14.35
N LEU A 16 -8.61 117.40 -13.18
CA LEU A 16 -9.82 118.20 -13.02
C LEU A 16 -10.02 118.57 -11.53
N ALA A 17 -9.50 119.73 -11.16
CA ALA A 17 -10.08 120.48 -10.05
C ALA A 17 -11.38 121.09 -10.58
N LEU A 18 -12.52 120.58 -10.13
CA LEU A 18 -13.75 121.30 -9.84
C LEU A 18 -14.71 120.26 -9.25
N ALA A 19 -14.94 120.31 -7.94
CA ALA A 19 -15.98 119.52 -7.30
C ALA A 19 -17.36 120.07 -7.72
N PRO A 20 -18.29 119.20 -8.11
CA PRO A 20 -19.65 119.27 -7.62
C PRO A 20 -19.80 118.26 -6.47
N SER A 21 -20.50 118.70 -5.44
CA SER A 21 -21.00 117.89 -4.33
C SER A 21 -21.67 116.60 -4.85
N ALA A 22 -21.27 115.47 -4.27
CA ALA A 22 -21.68 114.09 -4.60
C ALA A 22 -23.21 113.85 -4.69
N PRO A 23 -23.64 112.65 -5.13
CA PRO A 23 -24.66 111.92 -4.40
C PRO A 23 -23.96 110.99 -3.41
N ALA A 24 -23.92 111.34 -2.12
CA ALA A 24 -23.56 110.42 -1.03
C ALA A 24 -24.49 109.18 -0.98
N GLN A 25 -25.61 109.23 -1.69
CA GLN A 25 -26.60 108.17 -1.84
C GLN A 25 -26.10 106.95 -2.65
N SER A 26 -25.12 107.08 -3.56
CA SER A 26 -24.66 105.96 -4.39
C SER A 26 -23.69 105.01 -3.66
N LEU A 27 -22.83 105.53 -2.81
CA LEU A 27 -21.86 104.77 -2.00
C LEU A 27 -22.55 103.93 -0.93
N GLU A 28 -23.57 104.51 -0.28
CA GLU A 28 -24.39 103.82 0.71
C GLU A 28 -25.20 102.67 0.08
N GLU A 29 -25.78 102.88 -1.11
CA GLU A 29 -26.51 101.85 -1.83
C GLU A 29 -25.59 100.70 -2.31
N GLN A 30 -24.35 101.03 -2.70
CA GLN A 30 -23.32 100.04 -3.03
C GLN A 30 -22.88 99.22 -1.81
N LEU A 31 -22.70 99.84 -0.64
CA LEU A 31 -22.39 99.16 0.62
C LEU A 31 -23.53 98.24 1.07
N ARG A 32 -24.78 98.68 0.91
CA ARG A 32 -25.96 97.84 1.20
C ARG A 32 -26.05 96.64 0.25
N THR A 33 -25.74 96.84 -1.03
CA THR A 33 -25.69 95.74 -2.01
C THR A 33 -24.58 94.75 -1.66
N GLN A 34 -23.36 95.22 -1.37
CA GLN A 34 -22.26 94.36 -0.92
C GLN A 34 -22.58 93.60 0.38
N LEU A 35 -23.27 94.22 1.32
CA LEU A 35 -23.69 93.56 2.57
C LEU A 35 -24.76 92.48 2.30
N ARG A 36 -25.68 92.71 1.37
CA ARG A 36 -26.67 91.70 0.95
C ARG A 36 -25.97 90.55 0.21
N ASP A 37 -25.03 90.83 -0.68
CA ASP A 37 -24.28 89.83 -1.43
C ASP A 37 -23.42 88.97 -0.50
N THR A 38 -22.68 89.59 0.43
CA THR A 38 -21.89 88.85 1.43
C THR A 38 -22.75 88.03 2.38
N ARG A 39 -23.93 88.53 2.76
CA ARG A 39 -24.91 87.75 3.53
C ARG A 39 -25.46 86.57 2.75
N SER A 40 -25.75 86.73 1.46
CA SER A 40 -26.18 85.65 0.57
C SER A 40 -25.07 84.60 0.40
N GLN A 41 -23.82 85.02 0.19
CA GLN A 41 -22.66 84.14 0.09
C GLN A 41 -22.41 83.35 1.37
N LEU A 42 -22.58 83.98 2.55
CA LEU A 42 -22.43 83.30 3.83
C LEU A 42 -23.53 82.26 4.05
N GLN A 43 -24.78 82.56 3.66
CA GLN A 43 -25.88 81.58 3.69
C GLN A 43 -25.63 80.42 2.72
N GLU A 44 -25.12 80.70 1.53
CA GLU A 44 -24.80 79.69 0.53
C GLU A 44 -23.64 78.78 1.00
N LEU A 45 -22.57 79.34 1.55
CA LEU A 45 -21.45 78.57 2.12
C LEU A 45 -21.87 77.73 3.31
N GLN A 46 -22.76 78.23 4.18
CA GLN A 46 -23.35 77.45 5.27
C GLN A 46 -24.18 76.27 4.74
N GLY A 47 -24.98 76.49 3.69
CA GLY A 47 -25.72 75.44 3.00
C GLY A 47 -24.80 74.39 2.36
N GLN A 48 -23.73 74.83 1.69
CA GLN A 48 -22.73 73.94 1.11
C GLN A 48 -22.00 73.14 2.20
N GLN A 49 -21.60 73.76 3.32
CA GLN A 49 -20.99 73.06 4.45
C GLN A 49 -21.90 71.98 5.02
N ALA A 50 -23.20 72.29 5.22
CA ALA A 50 -24.17 71.31 5.68
C ALA A 50 -24.31 70.14 4.67
N SER A 51 -24.34 70.44 3.37
CA SER A 51 -24.42 69.42 2.31
C SER A 51 -23.18 68.51 2.27
N TRP A 52 -21.98 69.07 2.47
CA TRP A 52 -20.74 68.30 2.49
C TRP A 52 -20.62 67.42 3.73
N GLN A 53 -21.08 67.90 4.89
CA GLN A 53 -21.12 67.09 6.11
C GLN A 53 -22.11 65.93 5.96
N ALA A 54 -23.28 66.16 5.36
CA ALA A 54 -24.24 65.10 5.06
C ALA A 54 -23.67 64.06 4.08
N GLN A 55 -23.01 64.49 3.00
CA GLN A 55 -22.35 63.59 2.05
C GLN A 55 -21.21 62.79 2.70
N LYS A 56 -20.39 63.44 3.54
CA LYS A 56 -19.30 62.79 4.26
C LYS A 56 -19.84 61.72 5.21
N ALA A 57 -20.87 62.02 5.99
CA ALA A 57 -21.51 61.04 6.87
C ALA A 57 -22.11 59.86 6.08
N GLY A 58 -22.70 60.12 4.90
CA GLY A 58 -23.19 59.10 4.00
C GLY A 58 -22.07 58.17 3.50
N LEU A 59 -20.98 58.74 2.97
CA LEU A 59 -19.82 57.98 2.50
C LEU A 59 -19.10 57.21 3.61
N GLU A 60 -19.03 57.77 4.82
CA GLU A 60 -18.48 57.08 5.99
C GLU A 60 -19.36 55.88 6.39
N GLY A 61 -20.69 56.05 6.34
CA GLY A 61 -21.65 54.96 6.54
C GLY A 61 -21.52 53.85 5.49
N GLU A 62 -21.42 54.20 4.21
CA GLU A 62 -21.21 53.25 3.12
C GLU A 62 -19.87 52.51 3.26
N ARG A 63 -18.79 53.22 3.59
CA ARG A 63 -17.48 52.62 3.87
C ARG A 63 -17.57 51.62 5.02
N ASP A 64 -18.24 51.99 6.11
CA ASP A 64 -18.34 51.12 7.28
C ASP A 64 -19.20 49.89 7.01
N GLN A 65 -20.26 50.03 6.20
CA GLN A 65 -21.06 48.91 5.71
C GLN A 65 -20.24 48.00 4.79
N ALA A 66 -19.48 48.57 3.84
CA ALA A 66 -18.62 47.81 2.93
C ALA A 66 -17.51 47.06 3.69
N ARG A 67 -16.92 47.69 4.73
CA ARG A 67 -15.94 47.03 5.61
C ARG A 67 -16.55 45.85 6.34
N LYS A 68 -17.72 46.01 6.94
CA LYS A 68 -18.44 44.91 7.60
C LYS A 68 -18.77 43.77 6.64
N ALA A 69 -19.22 44.08 5.42
CA ALA A 69 -19.51 43.07 4.41
C ALA A 69 -18.23 42.31 3.99
N LEU A 70 -17.10 43.01 3.86
CA LEU A 70 -15.82 42.39 3.55
C LEU A 70 -15.33 41.46 4.67
N GLU A 71 -15.44 41.90 5.93
CA GLU A 71 -15.10 41.07 7.09
C GLU A 71 -15.99 39.81 7.17
N GLN A 72 -17.29 39.95 6.92
CA GLN A 72 -18.23 38.82 6.87
C GLN A 72 -17.89 37.86 5.74
N ALA A 73 -17.64 38.37 4.53
CA ALA A 73 -17.26 37.54 3.39
C ALA A 73 -15.93 36.81 3.64
N GLN A 74 -14.96 37.48 4.26
CA GLN A 74 -13.67 36.88 4.61
C GLN A 74 -13.81 35.78 5.68
N ALA A 75 -14.67 36.00 6.68
CA ALA A 75 -14.97 35.00 7.69
C ALA A 75 -15.64 33.76 7.09
N GLU A 76 -16.57 33.95 6.14
CA GLU A 76 -17.26 32.85 5.45
C GLU A 76 -16.31 32.06 4.54
N LEU A 77 -15.43 32.76 3.80
CA LEU A 77 -14.38 32.12 3.01
C LEU A 77 -13.45 31.26 3.89
N ASN A 78 -13.07 31.77 5.06
CA ASN A 78 -12.23 31.03 5.99
C ASN A 78 -12.94 29.79 6.55
N ARG A 79 -14.24 29.88 6.86
CA ARG A 79 -15.06 28.72 7.27
C ARG A 79 -15.15 27.66 6.17
N LEU A 80 -15.45 28.07 4.94
CA LEU A 80 -15.54 27.15 3.80
C LEU A 80 -14.19 26.47 3.50
N ARG A 81 -13.08 27.19 3.62
CA ARG A 81 -11.73 26.62 3.48
C ARG A 81 -11.43 25.59 4.58
N ALA A 82 -11.78 25.88 5.83
CA ALA A 82 -11.62 24.93 6.93
C ALA A 82 -12.48 23.67 6.74
N ALA A 83 -13.69 23.80 6.20
CA ALA A 83 -14.53 22.66 5.82
C ALA A 83 -13.93 21.86 4.65
N ALA A 84 -13.29 22.53 3.69
CA ALA A 84 -12.60 21.89 2.57
C ALA A 84 -11.33 21.12 2.98
N ASP A 85 -10.65 21.51 4.07
CA ASP A 85 -9.58 20.68 4.67
C ASP A 85 -10.12 19.32 5.17
N GLY A 86 -11.43 19.20 5.47
CA GLY A 86 -12.09 17.91 5.66
C GLY A 86 -11.98 16.99 4.43
N GLY A 87 -11.86 17.53 3.22
CA GLY A 87 -11.58 16.78 2.00
C GLY A 87 -10.20 16.11 2.00
N LYS A 88 -9.18 16.73 2.62
CA LYS A 88 -7.86 16.10 2.82
C LYS A 88 -7.94 14.95 3.81
N ALA A 89 -8.72 15.10 4.88
CA ALA A 89 -8.95 14.02 5.86
C ALA A 89 -9.65 12.82 5.19
N VAL A 90 -10.67 13.06 4.36
CA VAL A 90 -11.35 12.00 3.58
C VAL A 90 -10.40 11.35 2.57
N ALA A 91 -9.55 12.12 1.89
CA ALA A 91 -8.56 11.59 0.97
C ALA A 91 -7.50 10.71 1.69
N ALA A 92 -7.05 11.14 2.87
CA ALA A 92 -6.14 10.37 3.72
C ALA A 92 -6.79 9.07 4.20
N GLU A 93 -8.05 9.10 4.64
CA GLU A 93 -8.78 7.90 5.05
C GLU A 93 -8.97 6.92 3.87
N ARG A 94 -9.31 7.42 2.67
CA ARG A 94 -9.43 6.58 1.47
C ARG A 94 -8.10 5.91 1.12
N SER A 95 -7.00 6.65 1.16
CA SER A 95 -5.66 6.09 0.93
C SER A 95 -5.29 5.04 1.97
N ALA A 96 -5.57 5.30 3.25
CA ALA A 96 -5.35 4.33 4.32
C ALA A 96 -6.19 3.06 4.14
N ARG A 97 -7.46 3.18 3.74
CA ARG A 97 -8.32 2.03 3.42
C ARG A 97 -7.79 1.23 2.23
N GLN A 98 -7.36 1.89 1.16
CA GLN A 98 -6.78 1.21 0.00
C GLN A 98 -5.50 0.44 0.37
N GLN A 99 -4.63 1.02 1.20
CA GLN A 99 -3.44 0.33 1.70
C GLN A 99 -3.78 -0.85 2.62
N ALA A 100 -4.79 -0.69 3.48
CA ALA A 100 -5.29 -1.76 4.34
C ALA A 100 -5.91 -2.92 3.53
N GLU A 101 -6.66 -2.61 2.46
CA GLU A 101 -7.22 -3.62 1.56
C GLU A 101 -6.13 -4.36 0.78
N ALA A 102 -5.14 -3.64 0.25
CA ALA A 102 -4.01 -4.23 -0.46
C ALA A 102 -3.19 -5.17 0.46
N SER A 103 -2.88 -4.72 1.67
CA SER A 103 -2.16 -5.54 2.67
C SER A 103 -2.98 -6.76 3.11
N LEU A 104 -4.30 -6.61 3.30
CA LEU A 104 -5.18 -7.75 3.60
C LEU A 104 -5.19 -8.78 2.46
N GLN A 105 -5.22 -8.31 1.21
CA GLN A 105 -5.20 -9.19 0.05
C GLN A 105 -3.86 -9.91 -0.09
N GLN A 106 -2.74 -9.23 0.14
CA GLN A 106 -1.42 -9.84 0.18
C GLN A 106 -1.33 -10.89 1.30
N ALA A 107 -1.76 -10.56 2.53
CA ALA A 107 -1.74 -11.50 3.65
C ALA A 107 -2.60 -12.76 3.38
N ARG A 108 -3.74 -12.60 2.68
CA ARG A 108 -4.57 -13.73 2.25
C ARG A 108 -3.88 -14.62 1.22
N GLN A 109 -3.17 -14.02 0.26
CA GLN A 109 -2.38 -14.77 -0.73
C GLN A 109 -1.24 -15.54 -0.06
N GLU A 110 -0.46 -14.87 0.80
CA GLU A 110 0.63 -15.50 1.55
C GLU A 110 0.13 -16.65 2.44
N SER A 111 -1.03 -16.47 3.09
CA SER A 111 -1.66 -17.53 3.89
C SER A 111 -2.12 -18.72 3.04
N ALA A 112 -2.71 -18.46 1.86
CA ALA A 112 -3.12 -19.51 0.94
C ALA A 112 -1.91 -20.30 0.39
N ASP A 113 -0.84 -19.60 0.03
CA ASP A 113 0.40 -20.20 -0.45
C ASP A 113 1.08 -21.04 0.64
N ALA A 114 1.11 -20.54 1.88
CA ALA A 114 1.62 -21.29 3.02
C ALA A 114 0.80 -22.56 3.29
N ALA A 115 -0.53 -22.48 3.21
CA ALA A 115 -1.40 -23.64 3.36
C ALA A 115 -1.19 -24.68 2.24
N ALA A 116 -1.02 -24.23 0.99
CA ALA A 116 -0.73 -25.10 -0.14
C ALA A 116 0.62 -25.81 0.03
N LYS A 117 1.68 -25.09 0.43
CA LYS A 117 3.00 -25.67 0.72
C LYS A 117 2.95 -26.69 1.86
N LEU A 118 2.20 -26.40 2.92
CA LEU A 118 2.06 -27.34 4.04
C LEU A 118 1.37 -28.64 3.59
N LYS A 119 0.33 -28.53 2.78
CA LYS A 119 -0.38 -29.71 2.24
C LYS A 119 0.53 -30.53 1.31
N GLU A 120 1.34 -29.86 0.50
CA GLU A 120 2.33 -30.55 -0.35
C GLU A 120 3.39 -31.27 0.49
N GLN A 121 3.93 -30.61 1.52
CA GLN A 121 4.88 -31.22 2.45
C GLN A 121 4.29 -32.44 3.15
N GLN A 122 3.08 -32.34 3.70
CA GLN A 122 2.39 -33.47 4.32
C GLN A 122 2.20 -34.64 3.34
N GLY A 123 1.90 -34.35 2.07
CA GLY A 123 1.81 -35.38 1.03
C GLY A 123 3.16 -36.06 0.76
N ARG A 124 4.25 -35.28 0.68
CA ARG A 124 5.61 -35.81 0.50
C ARG A 124 6.04 -36.64 1.70
N ASP A 125 5.79 -36.18 2.92
CA ASP A 125 6.12 -36.90 4.15
C ASP A 125 5.38 -38.24 4.22
N GLY A 126 4.09 -38.25 3.87
CA GLY A 126 3.31 -39.49 3.77
C GLY A 126 3.87 -40.48 2.75
N ALA A 127 4.29 -39.98 1.57
CA ALA A 127 4.91 -40.82 0.53
C ALA A 127 6.27 -41.37 0.97
N VAL A 128 7.11 -40.54 1.60
CA VAL A 128 8.42 -40.95 2.14
C VAL A 128 8.24 -41.98 3.26
N GLN A 129 7.27 -41.77 4.16
CA GLN A 129 6.97 -42.71 5.24
C GLN A 129 6.51 -44.06 4.69
N ALA A 130 5.68 -44.07 3.64
CA ALA A 130 5.25 -45.30 2.97
C ALA A 130 6.43 -46.03 2.32
N GLN A 131 7.31 -45.31 1.62
CA GLN A 131 8.52 -45.88 1.02
C GLN A 131 9.49 -46.44 2.07
N LEU A 132 9.63 -45.76 3.21
CA LEU A 132 10.45 -46.22 4.32
C LEU A 132 9.90 -47.52 4.91
N LEU A 133 8.58 -47.60 5.12
CA LEU A 133 7.94 -48.82 5.63
C LEU A 133 8.11 -49.99 4.66
N GLU A 134 7.90 -49.75 3.37
CA GLU A 134 8.10 -50.76 2.31
C GLU A 134 9.56 -51.24 2.30
N ALA A 135 10.53 -50.33 2.35
CA ALA A 135 11.95 -50.67 2.39
C ALA A 135 12.32 -51.47 3.65
N GLN A 136 11.79 -51.09 4.82
CA GLN A 136 12.00 -51.82 6.08
C GLN A 136 11.43 -53.25 6.00
N GLN A 137 10.23 -53.43 5.43
CA GLN A 137 9.62 -54.75 5.24
C GLN A 137 10.42 -55.62 4.26
N ALA A 138 10.89 -55.03 3.15
CA ALA A 138 11.74 -55.71 2.18
C ALA A 138 13.07 -56.16 2.82
N LEU A 139 13.72 -55.29 3.59
CA LEU A 139 14.95 -55.61 4.33
C LEU A 139 14.73 -56.69 5.38
N GLY A 140 13.63 -56.63 6.14
CA GLY A 140 13.28 -57.67 7.11
C GLY A 140 13.06 -59.03 6.46
N THR A 141 12.35 -59.07 5.33
CA THR A 141 12.12 -60.29 4.54
C THR A 141 13.44 -60.84 3.97
N CYS A 142 14.28 -59.97 3.42
CA CYS A 142 15.59 -60.34 2.89
C CYS A 142 16.48 -60.93 3.98
N SER A 143 16.55 -60.28 5.16
CA SER A 143 17.30 -60.76 6.31
C SER A 143 16.82 -62.13 6.80
N ALA A 144 15.50 -62.30 6.96
CA ALA A 144 14.92 -63.58 7.37
C ALA A 144 15.20 -64.71 6.36
N ARG A 145 15.11 -64.45 5.06
CA ARG A 145 15.45 -65.42 4.01
C ARG A 145 16.95 -65.72 3.96
N ASN A 146 17.79 -64.70 4.16
CA ASN A 146 19.24 -64.88 4.22
C ASN A 146 19.64 -65.79 5.39
N GLN A 147 19.04 -65.58 6.56
CA GLN A 147 19.25 -66.44 7.72
C GLN A 147 18.84 -67.89 7.43
N LYS A 148 17.66 -68.11 6.84
CA LYS A 148 17.21 -69.45 6.46
C LYS A 148 18.09 -70.10 5.38
N LEU A 149 18.59 -69.34 4.41
CA LEU A 149 19.58 -69.83 3.43
C LEU A 149 20.86 -70.29 4.12
N TYR A 150 21.32 -69.54 5.13
CA TYR A 150 22.51 -69.91 5.91
C TYR A 150 22.26 -71.20 6.72
N GLU A 151 21.10 -71.34 7.35
CA GLU A 151 20.69 -72.56 8.06
C GLU A 151 20.65 -73.77 7.11
N VAL A 152 20.03 -73.65 5.94
CA VAL A 152 20.02 -74.71 4.92
C VAL A 152 21.44 -75.03 4.45
N GLY A 153 22.30 -74.03 4.28
CA GLY A 153 23.71 -74.22 3.96
C GLY A 153 24.47 -75.03 5.02
N GLN A 154 24.21 -74.76 6.30
CA GLN A 154 24.76 -75.54 7.41
C GLN A 154 24.23 -76.97 7.44
N GLU A 155 22.93 -77.18 7.19
CA GLU A 155 22.35 -78.54 7.05
C GLU A 155 23.01 -79.34 5.93
N ILE A 156 23.33 -78.71 4.79
CA ILE A 156 24.02 -79.36 3.67
C ILE A 156 25.45 -79.74 4.07
N LEU A 157 26.18 -78.83 4.72
CA LEU A 157 27.55 -79.09 5.20
C LEU A 157 27.57 -80.23 6.23
N ASP A 158 26.64 -80.22 7.18
CA ASP A 158 26.51 -81.26 8.20
C ASP A 158 26.17 -82.63 7.60
N ALA A 159 25.23 -82.66 6.64
CA ALA A 159 24.90 -83.88 5.91
C ALA A 159 26.10 -84.43 5.12
N TYR A 160 26.90 -83.56 4.50
CA TYR A 160 28.12 -83.96 3.78
C TYR A 160 29.14 -84.61 4.73
N VAL A 161 29.38 -84.02 5.91
CA VAL A 161 30.30 -84.56 6.93
C VAL A 161 29.83 -85.92 7.46
N HIS A 162 28.53 -86.10 7.68
CA HIS A 162 27.98 -87.36 8.20
C HIS A 162 27.86 -88.47 7.15
N VAL A 163 27.69 -88.14 5.86
CA VAL A 163 27.68 -89.10 4.76
C VAL A 163 29.02 -89.85 4.66
N ASP A 164 30.15 -89.18 4.94
CA ASP A 164 31.49 -89.76 4.83
C ASP A 164 31.74 -90.92 5.82
N MET A 165 31.24 -90.82 7.05
CA MET A 165 31.55 -91.81 8.10
C MET A 165 30.77 -93.13 7.97
N GLY A 166 29.53 -93.10 7.46
CA GLY A 166 28.69 -94.31 7.32
C GLY A 166 28.58 -94.84 5.89
N THR A 167 28.62 -93.95 4.88
CA THR A 167 28.30 -94.31 3.49
C THR A 167 29.50 -94.87 2.74
N VAL A 168 30.73 -94.45 3.07
CA VAL A 168 31.97 -94.97 2.44
C VAL A 168 32.22 -96.44 2.77
N MET A 169 31.83 -96.90 3.98
CA MET A 169 31.86 -98.32 4.36
C MET A 169 30.84 -99.16 3.56
N GLY A 170 29.64 -98.63 3.29
CA GLY A 170 28.59 -99.32 2.50
C GLY A 170 28.76 -99.23 0.98
N ALA A 171 29.35 -98.14 0.47
CA ALA A 171 29.52 -97.87 -0.97
C ALA A 171 30.57 -98.78 -1.64
N ARG A 172 31.39 -99.50 -0.88
CA ARG A 172 32.30 -100.53 -1.39
C ARG A 172 31.61 -101.83 -1.82
N GLN A 173 30.28 -101.93 -1.67
CA GLN A 173 29.50 -103.09 -2.10
C GLN A 173 28.82 -102.82 -3.47
N PRO A 174 28.86 -103.79 -4.43
CA PRO A 174 28.47 -103.59 -5.83
C PRO A 174 26.96 -103.40 -6.11
N PHE A 175 26.10 -103.23 -5.09
CA PHE A 175 24.63 -103.10 -5.21
C PHE A 175 24.08 -101.75 -4.68
N ALA A 176 24.87 -100.69 -4.68
CA ALA A 176 24.54 -99.40 -4.07
C ALA A 176 23.52 -98.52 -4.85
N ALA A 177 22.61 -99.12 -5.63
CA ALA A 177 21.54 -98.39 -6.32
C ALA A 177 20.66 -97.59 -5.34
N SER A 178 20.38 -98.15 -4.15
CA SER A 178 19.62 -97.47 -3.09
C SER A 178 20.36 -96.29 -2.48
N ALA A 179 21.69 -96.30 -2.45
CA ALA A 179 22.50 -95.17 -1.96
C ALA A 179 22.50 -94.01 -2.96
N ARG A 180 22.53 -94.29 -4.27
CA ARG A 180 22.39 -93.26 -5.32
C ARG A 180 21.05 -92.55 -5.24
N VAL A 181 19.94 -93.30 -5.15
CA VAL A 181 18.59 -92.70 -5.03
C VAL A 181 18.46 -91.84 -3.76
N LYS A 182 19.07 -92.25 -2.64
CA LYS A 182 19.10 -91.44 -1.41
C LYS A 182 19.85 -90.12 -1.59
N LEU A 183 20.99 -90.14 -2.28
CA LEU A 183 21.76 -88.93 -2.58
C LEU A 183 21.01 -88.01 -3.55
N GLU A 184 20.35 -88.56 -4.57
CA GLU A 184 19.52 -87.79 -5.50
C GLU A 184 18.32 -87.13 -4.79
N ASN A 185 17.61 -87.88 -3.93
CA ASN A 185 16.50 -87.33 -3.15
C ASN A 185 16.97 -86.23 -2.18
N ALA A 186 18.14 -86.41 -1.56
CA ALA A 186 18.72 -85.38 -0.69
C ALA A 186 19.09 -84.12 -1.49
N ALA A 187 19.74 -84.29 -2.65
CA ALA A 187 20.09 -83.17 -3.54
C ALA A 187 18.84 -82.41 -4.03
N GLN A 188 17.77 -83.12 -4.38
CA GLN A 188 16.48 -82.51 -4.74
C GLN A 188 15.88 -81.74 -3.56
N ALA A 189 15.77 -82.36 -2.38
CA ALA A 189 15.19 -81.72 -1.20
C ALA A 189 15.95 -80.44 -0.77
N TYR A 190 17.28 -80.45 -0.85
CA TYR A 190 18.07 -79.24 -0.58
C TYR A 190 17.97 -78.20 -1.70
N GLY A 191 17.88 -78.65 -2.95
CA GLY A 191 17.61 -77.78 -4.10
C GLY A 191 16.28 -77.03 -3.95
N ASP A 192 15.23 -77.73 -3.53
CA ASP A 192 13.91 -77.16 -3.28
C ASP A 192 13.96 -76.14 -2.13
N LYS A 193 14.60 -76.49 -0.99
CA LYS A 193 14.81 -75.57 0.14
C LYS A 193 15.56 -74.30 -0.27
N LEU A 194 16.65 -74.42 -1.03
CA LEU A 194 17.41 -73.27 -1.53
C LEU A 194 16.58 -72.40 -2.47
N TYR A 195 15.77 -73.04 -3.32
CA TYR A 195 14.90 -72.34 -4.26
C TYR A 195 13.78 -71.56 -3.55
N GLU A 196 13.12 -72.17 -2.57
CA GLU A 196 12.06 -71.54 -1.76
C GLU A 196 12.55 -70.32 -0.98
N GLN A 197 13.77 -70.38 -0.46
CA GLN A 197 14.37 -69.28 0.31
C GLN A 197 14.99 -68.18 -0.56
N ARG A 198 15.06 -68.35 -1.89
CA ARG A 198 15.63 -67.33 -2.78
C ARG A 198 14.79 -66.06 -2.70
N TYR A 199 15.39 -64.96 -2.26
CA TYR A 199 14.71 -63.66 -2.24
C TYR A 199 14.53 -63.15 -3.68
N VAL A 200 13.31 -62.73 -4.02
CA VAL A 200 13.00 -62.05 -5.27
C VAL A 200 12.48 -60.67 -4.88
N ALA A 201 13.21 -59.63 -5.26
CA ALA A 201 12.78 -58.26 -5.00
C ALA A 201 11.45 -57.99 -5.72
N PRO A 202 10.49 -57.29 -5.09
CA PRO A 202 9.28 -56.87 -5.77
C PRO A 202 9.66 -56.04 -7.01
N ALA A 203 9.09 -56.39 -8.16
CA ALA A 203 9.38 -55.75 -9.44
C ALA A 203 8.98 -54.27 -9.38
N GLY A 204 9.96 -53.37 -9.41
CA GLY A 204 9.69 -51.93 -9.38
C GLY A 204 10.84 -51.01 -8.96
N ARG A 205 12.01 -51.54 -8.57
CA ARG A 205 13.16 -50.70 -8.23
C ARG A 205 14.47 -51.43 -8.52
N GLN A 206 14.92 -51.35 -9.77
CA GLN A 206 16.37 -51.37 -10.03
C GLN A 206 16.92 -49.98 -9.66
N PRO A 207 18.16 -49.90 -9.14
CA PRO A 207 18.75 -48.64 -8.68
C PRO A 207 18.78 -47.55 -9.76
#